data_AF-A0A530ZPP9-F1
#
_entry.id   AF-A0A530ZPP9-F1
#
_cell.length_a   1.000
_cell.length_b   1.000
_cell.length_c   1.000
_cell.angle_alpha   90.00
_cell.angle_beta   90.00
_cell.angle_gamma   90.00
#
_symmetry.space_group_name_H-M   'P 1'
#
loop_
_entity.id
_entity.type
_entity.pdbx_description
1 polymer ?
#
loop_
_entity_poly.entity_id
_entity_poly.type
_entity_poly.pdbx_seq_one_letter_code
_entity_poly.pdbx_strand_id
1 'polypeptide(L)'
;MATDRPLRNNATEAMRARRANWLATAKRELKIGKLYKVQTTRLRKVSGMDTAKARAAAAKKSLSDLVTAIMEQPGTTMEGMLIKAQAVTTFNKAIARKYPLEGELWAAQLAASVLQLASEGAAS
;
A
#
# COMPACT_ATOMS: atom_id res chain seq x y z
N MET A 1 15.44 -71.97 -1.01
CA MET A 1 14.25 -71.46 -1.72
C MET A 1 14.13 -69.97 -1.48
N ALA A 2 14.47 -69.16 -2.49
CA ALA A 2 14.37 -67.71 -2.40
C ALA A 2 12.88 -67.32 -2.56
N THR A 3 12.26 -66.86 -1.47
CA THR A 3 10.91 -66.30 -1.52
C THR A 3 11.02 -64.86 -2.02
N ASP A 4 11.09 -64.72 -3.34
CA ASP A 4 10.89 -63.41 -3.95
C ASP A 4 9.44 -63.01 -3.67
N ARG A 5 9.23 -62.09 -2.73
CA ARG A 5 7.89 -61.69 -2.26
C ARG A 5 7.32 -60.68 -3.25
N PRO A 6 6.36 -61.05 -4.12
CA PRO A 6 5.83 -60.15 -5.16
C PRO A 6 5.24 -58.85 -4.59
N LEU A 7 4.77 -58.87 -3.35
CA LEU A 7 4.23 -57.70 -2.64
C LEU A 7 5.26 -56.57 -2.43
N ARG A 8 6.56 -56.89 -2.23
CA ARG A 8 7.61 -55.86 -2.04
C ARG A 8 8.01 -55.21 -3.36
N ASN A 9 8.08 -55.97 -4.44
CA ASN A 9 8.39 -55.44 -5.78
C ASN A 9 7.24 -54.55 -6.28
N ASN A 10 5.98 -54.97 -6.08
CA ASN A 10 4.80 -54.17 -6.44
C ASN A 10 4.70 -52.87 -5.63
N ALA A 11 5.02 -52.87 -4.33
CA ALA A 11 5.05 -51.66 -3.51
C ALA A 11 6.15 -50.68 -3.97
N THR A 12 7.30 -51.21 -4.40
CA THR A 12 8.44 -50.43 -4.90
C THR A 12 8.14 -49.83 -6.28
N GLU A 13 7.48 -50.59 -7.15
CA GLU A 13 7.01 -50.10 -8.46
C GLU A 13 5.90 -49.06 -8.34
N ALA A 14 4.92 -49.28 -7.45
CA ALA A 14 3.87 -48.30 -7.18
C ALA A 14 4.45 -46.99 -6.62
N MET A 15 5.45 -47.06 -5.74
CA MET A 15 6.18 -45.88 -5.26
C MET A 15 6.97 -45.18 -6.38
N ARG A 16 7.63 -45.95 -7.25
CA ARG A 16 8.36 -45.41 -8.41
C ARG A 16 7.41 -44.71 -9.39
N ALA A 17 6.25 -45.31 -9.67
CA ALA A 17 5.21 -44.75 -10.53
C ALA A 17 4.61 -43.46 -9.94
N ARG A 18 4.32 -43.44 -8.63
CA ARG A 18 3.86 -42.23 -7.93
C ARG A 18 4.88 -41.11 -7.98
N ARG A 19 6.17 -41.42 -7.75
CA ARG A 19 7.26 -40.43 -7.84
C ARG A 19 7.42 -39.89 -9.27
N ALA A 20 7.34 -40.76 -10.28
CA ALA A 20 7.40 -40.35 -11.68
C ALA A 20 6.22 -39.43 -12.05
N ASN A 21 5.00 -39.78 -11.60
CA ASN A 21 3.82 -38.94 -11.80
C ASN A 21 3.95 -37.58 -11.11
N TRP A 22 4.36 -37.57 -9.83
CA TRP A 22 4.61 -36.33 -9.09
C TRP A 22 5.63 -35.44 -9.80
N LEU A 23 6.75 -36.03 -10.27
CA LEU A 23 7.79 -35.29 -10.98
C LEU A 23 7.29 -34.74 -12.33
N ALA A 24 6.46 -35.49 -13.04
CA ALA A 24 5.84 -35.04 -14.29
C ALA A 24 4.88 -33.85 -14.03
N THR A 25 4.06 -33.93 -13.00
CA THR A 25 3.14 -32.85 -12.58
C THR A 25 3.93 -31.61 -12.16
N ALA A 26 4.93 -31.75 -11.29
CA ALA A 26 5.75 -30.64 -10.83
C ALA A 26 6.49 -29.95 -11.99
N LYS A 27 6.99 -30.71 -12.98
CA LYS A 27 7.60 -30.14 -14.19
C LYS A 27 6.59 -29.33 -15.02
N ARG A 28 5.36 -29.83 -15.16
CA ARG A 28 4.29 -29.14 -15.88
C ARG A 28 3.90 -27.84 -15.18
N GLU A 29 3.69 -27.89 -13.87
CA GLU A 29 3.36 -26.72 -13.05
C GLU A 29 4.47 -25.68 -13.07
N LEU A 30 5.73 -26.10 -12.98
CA LEU A 30 6.88 -25.19 -13.08
C LEU A 30 6.91 -24.48 -14.44
N LYS A 31 6.61 -25.19 -15.54
CA LYS A 31 6.53 -24.58 -16.87
C LYS A 31 5.43 -23.51 -16.94
N ILE A 32 4.25 -23.82 -16.39
CA ILE A 32 3.12 -22.87 -16.32
C ILE A 32 3.49 -21.66 -15.45
N GLY A 33 4.07 -21.87 -14.27
CA GLY A 33 4.48 -20.81 -13.36
C GLY A 33 5.53 -19.88 -13.98
N LYS A 34 6.49 -20.42 -14.73
CA LYS A 34 7.47 -19.61 -15.49
C LYS A 34 6.78 -18.74 -16.54
N LEU A 35 5.87 -19.30 -17.33
CA LEU A 35 5.12 -18.54 -18.35
C LEU A 35 4.24 -17.46 -17.70
N TYR A 36 3.55 -17.79 -16.61
CA TYR A 36 2.75 -16.86 -15.85
C TYR A 36 3.58 -15.69 -15.31
N LYS A 37 4.76 -15.95 -14.74
CA LYS A 37 5.68 -14.91 -14.26
C LYS A 37 6.15 -14.00 -15.39
N VAL A 38 6.47 -14.56 -16.56
CA VAL A 38 6.86 -13.77 -17.74
C VAL A 38 5.71 -12.86 -18.19
N GLN A 39 4.49 -13.41 -18.31
CA GLN A 39 3.32 -12.63 -18.75
C GLN A 39 2.94 -11.55 -17.76
N THR A 40 2.93 -11.84 -16.46
CA THR A 40 2.65 -10.84 -15.42
C THR A 40 3.70 -9.73 -15.39
N THR A 41 4.98 -10.06 -15.56
CA THR A 41 6.06 -9.07 -15.68
C THR A 41 5.86 -8.18 -16.92
N ARG A 42 5.50 -8.78 -18.06
CA ARG A 42 5.20 -8.04 -19.30
C ARG A 42 4.02 -7.09 -19.12
N LEU A 43 2.91 -7.60 -18.59
CA LEU A 43 1.70 -6.81 -18.34
C LEU A 43 1.97 -5.67 -17.35
N ARG A 44 2.73 -5.93 -16.29
CA ARG A 44 3.14 -4.88 -15.34
C ARG A 44 3.91 -3.76 -16.06
N LYS A 45 4.91 -4.10 -16.87
CA LYS A 45 5.72 -3.13 -17.62
C LYS A 45 4.88 -2.30 -18.59
N VAL A 46 3.96 -2.93 -19.33
CA VAL A 46 3.14 -2.25 -20.35
C VAL A 46 1.99 -1.47 -19.72
N SER A 47 1.46 -1.91 -18.57
CA SER A 47 0.31 -1.27 -17.91
C SER A 47 0.56 0.18 -17.45
N GLY A 48 1.82 0.62 -17.34
CA GLY A 48 2.16 1.91 -16.75
C GLY A 48 1.75 2.05 -15.28
N MET A 49 1.39 0.95 -14.62
CA MET A 49 0.86 0.99 -13.25
C MET A 49 1.90 1.52 -12.25
N ASP A 50 3.17 1.15 -12.43
CA ASP A 50 4.24 1.60 -11.54
C ASP A 50 4.47 3.12 -11.66
N THR A 51 4.40 3.68 -12.88
CA THR A 51 4.53 5.14 -13.07
C THR A 51 3.31 5.89 -12.54
N ALA A 52 2.09 5.36 -12.75
CA ALA A 52 0.87 5.92 -12.16
C ALA A 52 0.92 5.91 -10.62
N LYS A 53 1.37 4.79 -10.02
CA LYS A 53 1.56 4.69 -8.56
C LYS A 53 2.60 5.69 -8.05
N ALA A 54 3.73 5.83 -8.74
CA ALA A 54 4.76 6.80 -8.37
C ALA A 54 4.25 8.24 -8.45
N ARG A 55 3.49 8.59 -9.50
CA ARG A 55 2.85 9.92 -9.63
C ARG A 55 1.84 10.18 -8.53
N ALA A 56 1.00 9.20 -8.21
CA ALA A 56 0.03 9.34 -7.13
C ALA A 56 0.72 9.50 -5.77
N ALA A 57 1.81 8.77 -5.51
CA ALA A 57 2.60 8.92 -4.30
C ALA A 57 3.27 10.31 -4.20
N ALA A 58 3.85 10.80 -5.30
CA ALA A 58 4.46 12.12 -5.36
C ALA A 58 3.42 13.24 -5.15
N ALA A 59 2.25 13.14 -5.80
CA ALA A 59 1.16 14.09 -5.62
C ALA A 59 0.63 14.10 -4.18
N LYS A 60 0.47 12.92 -3.57
CA LYS A 60 0.08 12.79 -2.16
C LYS A 60 1.09 13.45 -1.22
N LYS A 61 2.39 13.24 -1.47
CA LYS A 61 3.46 13.88 -0.69
C LYS A 61 3.41 15.41 -0.84
N SER A 62 3.35 15.91 -2.08
CA SER A 62 3.27 17.34 -2.35
C SER A 62 2.05 17.99 -1.69
N LEU A 63 0.91 17.31 -1.66
CA LEU A 63 -0.28 17.79 -0.95
C LEU A 63 -0.05 17.85 0.56
N SER A 64 0.60 16.84 1.15
CA SER A 64 0.94 16.85 2.58
C SER A 64 1.90 17.98 2.94
N ASP A 65 2.95 18.17 2.13
CA ASP A 65 3.95 19.23 2.31
C ASP A 65 3.28 20.62 2.25
N LEU A 66 2.35 20.83 1.32
CA LEU A 66 1.59 22.08 1.21
C LEU A 66 0.68 22.33 2.41
N VAL A 67 -0.02 21.30 2.90
CA VAL A 67 -0.89 21.44 4.08
C VAL A 67 -0.04 21.76 5.31
N THR A 68 1.10 21.10 5.47
CA THR A 68 2.05 21.40 6.56
C THR A 68 2.51 22.86 6.51
N ALA A 69 2.93 23.34 5.34
CA ALA A 69 3.34 24.73 5.17
C ALA A 69 2.21 25.72 5.48
N ILE A 70 0.96 25.41 5.12
CA ILE A 70 -0.22 26.23 5.48
C ILE A 70 -0.43 26.22 7.00
N MET A 71 -0.28 25.08 7.65
CA MET A 71 -0.49 24.94 9.09
C MET A 71 0.57 25.67 9.92
N GLU A 72 1.80 25.78 9.43
CA GLU A 72 2.90 26.50 10.05
C GLU A 72 2.75 28.04 10.01
N GLN A 73 1.91 28.58 9.11
CA GLN A 73 1.65 30.01 9.05
C GLN A 73 0.91 30.50 10.31
N PRO A 74 1.13 31.75 10.77
CA PRO A 74 0.36 32.31 11.89
C PRO A 74 -1.15 32.36 11.60
N GLY A 75 -1.97 31.94 12.58
CA GLY A 75 -3.43 31.95 12.49
C GLY A 75 -4.06 33.19 13.13
N THR A 76 -3.56 34.38 12.83
CA THR A 76 -3.95 35.64 13.51
C THR A 76 -5.24 36.27 12.99
N THR A 77 -5.85 35.70 11.93
CA THR A 77 -7.11 36.18 11.35
C THR A 77 -8.08 35.04 11.11
N MET A 78 -9.38 35.34 11.15
CA MET A 78 -10.43 34.36 10.83
C MET A 78 -10.29 33.80 9.40
N GLU A 79 -9.87 34.64 8.45
CA GLU A 79 -9.59 34.23 7.07
C GLU A 79 -8.45 33.20 7.00
N GLY A 80 -7.35 33.43 7.72
CA GLY A 80 -6.24 32.48 7.83
C GLY A 80 -6.69 31.14 8.45
N MET A 81 -7.57 31.19 9.45
CA MET A 81 -8.15 29.99 10.07
C MET A 81 -9.02 29.18 9.11
N LEU A 82 -9.82 29.84 8.27
CA LEU A 82 -10.61 29.18 7.24
C LEU A 82 -9.73 28.48 6.20
N ILE A 83 -8.62 29.12 5.78
CA ILE A 83 -7.67 28.52 4.84
C ILE A 83 -7.04 27.25 5.44
N LYS A 84 -6.60 27.30 6.71
CA LYS A 84 -6.07 26.11 7.41
C LYS A 84 -7.11 24.98 7.48
N ALA A 85 -8.35 25.29 7.86
CA ALA A 85 -9.43 24.30 7.93
C ALA A 85 -9.76 23.69 6.55
N GLN A 86 -9.76 24.49 5.49
CA GLN A 86 -9.95 24.04 4.11
C GLN A 86 -8.81 23.13 3.65
N ALA A 87 -7.56 23.43 4.00
CA ALA A 87 -6.40 22.61 3.68
C ALA A 87 -6.51 21.21 4.29
N VAL A 88 -6.79 21.12 5.60
CA VAL A 88 -6.99 19.84 6.30
C VAL A 88 -8.17 19.05 5.71
N THR A 89 -9.27 19.74 5.42
CA THR A 89 -10.46 19.09 4.82
C THR A 89 -10.17 18.54 3.43
N THR A 90 -9.43 19.28 2.60
CA THR A 90 -9.04 18.88 1.25
C THR A 90 -8.14 17.65 1.29
N PHE A 91 -7.17 17.63 2.21
CA PHE A 91 -6.32 16.47 2.43
C PHE A 91 -7.12 15.23 2.84
N ASN A 92 -8.00 15.36 3.82
CA ASN A 92 -8.82 14.24 4.31
C ASN A 92 -9.73 13.66 3.21
N LYS A 93 -10.26 14.50 2.30
CA LYS A 93 -11.02 14.04 1.13
C LYS A 93 -10.15 13.31 0.10
N ALA A 94 -8.93 13.79 -0.12
CA ALA A 94 -8.01 13.21 -1.10
C ALA A 94 -7.41 11.86 -0.64
N ILE A 95 -7.36 11.63 0.68
CA ILE A 95 -6.70 10.46 1.25
C ILE A 95 -7.77 9.41 1.61
N ALA A 96 -7.93 8.41 0.75
CA ALA A 96 -8.76 7.25 1.07
C ALA A 96 -8.14 6.44 2.23
N ARG A 97 -8.76 6.50 3.43
CA ARG A 97 -8.63 5.59 4.59
C ARG A 97 -7.25 5.36 5.24
N LYS A 98 -6.14 5.86 4.71
CA LYS A 98 -4.84 5.82 5.40
C LYS A 98 -4.63 7.13 6.14
N TYR A 99 -4.93 7.15 7.45
CA TYR A 99 -4.55 8.23 8.36
C TYR A 99 -3.02 8.36 8.39
N PRO A 100 -2.43 9.42 7.83
CA PRO A 100 -1.03 9.72 8.06
C PRO A 100 -0.91 10.43 9.42
N LEU A 101 0.17 10.14 10.17
CA LEU A 101 0.45 10.75 11.48
C LEU A 101 0.44 12.30 11.42
N GLU A 102 0.79 12.87 10.26
CA GLU A 102 0.74 14.31 9.96
C GLU A 102 -0.67 14.90 10.17
N GLY A 103 -1.73 14.15 9.87
CA GLY A 103 -3.11 14.63 10.02
C GLY A 103 -3.54 14.85 11.46
N GLU A 104 -3.00 14.07 12.40
CA GLU A 104 -3.27 14.26 13.84
C GLU A 104 -2.58 15.52 14.37
N LEU A 105 -1.34 15.78 13.92
CA LEU A 105 -0.59 17.00 14.27
C LEU A 105 -1.30 18.26 13.76
N TRP A 106 -1.82 18.25 12.52
CA TRP A 106 -2.53 19.41 11.99
C TRP A 106 -3.85 19.69 12.72
N ALA A 107 -4.57 18.65 13.16
CA ALA A 107 -5.78 18.84 13.96
C ALA A 107 -5.46 19.55 15.29
N ALA A 108 -4.38 19.15 15.96
CA ALA A 108 -3.91 19.82 17.17
C ALA A 108 -3.45 21.27 16.91
N GLN A 109 -2.69 21.50 15.83
CA GLN A 109 -2.24 22.85 15.45
C GLN A 109 -3.40 23.77 15.08
N LEU A 110 -4.42 23.25 14.40
CA LEU A 110 -5.63 24.02 14.08
C LEU A 110 -6.37 24.40 15.35
N ALA A 111 -6.58 23.45 16.28
CA ALA A 111 -7.22 23.71 17.57
C ALA A 111 -6.45 24.77 18.39
N ALA A 112 -5.12 24.67 18.44
CA ALA A 112 -4.27 25.65 19.11
C ALA A 112 -4.42 27.05 18.47
N SER A 113 -4.44 27.13 17.14
CA SER A 113 -4.62 28.40 16.42
C SER A 113 -6.02 29.01 16.68
N VAL A 114 -7.08 28.19 16.79
CA VAL A 114 -8.42 28.67 17.17
C VAL A 114 -8.42 29.25 18.57
N LEU A 115 -7.82 28.55 19.55
CA LEU A 115 -7.76 28.99 20.94
C LEU A 115 -6.99 30.30 21.08
N GLN A 116 -5.87 30.44 20.36
CA GLN A 116 -5.09 31.67 20.35
C GLN A 116 -5.92 32.85 19.82
N LEU A 117 -6.53 32.70 18.64
CA LEU A 117 -7.36 33.76 18.04
C LEU A 117 -8.54 34.16 18.95
N ALA A 118 -9.19 33.18 19.58
CA ALA A 118 -10.28 33.45 20.53
C ALA A 118 -9.80 34.20 21.78
N SER A 119 -8.60 33.87 22.29
CA SER A 119 -8.02 34.55 23.45
C SER A 119 -7.61 36.00 23.15
N GLU A 120 -7.07 36.26 21.96
CA GLU A 120 -6.70 37.61 21.50
C GLU A 120 -7.95 38.48 21.29
N GLY A 121 -9.02 37.91 20.72
CA GLY A 121 -10.29 38.59 20.55
C GLY A 121 -11.06 38.86 21.85
N ALA A 122 -10.85 38.05 22.91
CA ALA A 122 -11.46 38.26 24.22
C ALA A 122 -10.69 39.29 25.10
N ALA A 123 -9.44 39.59 24.74
CA ALA A 123 -8.60 40.58 25.43
C ALA A 123 -8.70 41.99 24.80
N SER A 124 -9.50 42.16 23.75
CA SER A 124 -9.78 43.42 23.03
C SER A 124 -11.14 43.99 23.42
#